data_AF-A0A951MDM1-F1
#
_entry.id   AF-A0A951MDM1-F1
#
_cell.length_a   1.000
_cell.length_b   1.000
_cell.length_c   1.000
_cell.angle_alpha   90.00
_cell.angle_beta   90.00
_cell.angle_gamma   90.00
#
_symmetry.space_group_name_H-M   'P 1'
#
loop_
_entity.id
_entity.type
_entity.pdbx_description
1 polymer ?
#
loop_
_entity_poly.entity_id
_entity_poly.type
_entity_poly.pdbx_seq_one_letter_code
_entity_poly.pdbx_strand_id
1 'polypeptide(L)'
;MKKLELQEIDFKQSLPVVYEDLEPILMAELNALRDKLKALPENTESSEILNLFENCVLSLNKIEDNDAIESTIDTEEREGLCDALYKMGTIVGLDETTEYIDNWRAW
;
A
#
# COMPACT_ATOMS: atom_id res chain seq x y z
N MET A 1 -2.37 -15.10 13.41
CA MET A 1 -2.90 -15.37 12.06
C MET A 1 -2.52 -14.24 11.11
N LYS A 2 -3.04 -13.02 11.30
CA LYS A 2 -2.74 -11.80 10.51
C LYS A 2 -1.25 -11.60 10.13
N LYS A 3 -0.32 -11.78 11.07
CA LYS A 3 1.13 -11.58 10.84
C LYS A 3 1.74 -12.56 9.83
N LEU A 4 1.25 -13.79 9.75
CA LEU A 4 1.72 -14.79 8.79
C LEU A 4 1.18 -14.49 7.40
N GLU A 5 -0.12 -14.19 7.30
CA GLU A 5 -0.77 -13.81 6.04
C GLU A 5 -0.15 -12.55 5.42
N LEU A 6 0.18 -11.53 6.24
CA LEU A 6 0.91 -10.35 5.77
C LEU A 6 2.30 -10.71 5.22
N GLN A 7 3.02 -11.67 5.81
CA GLN A 7 4.36 -12.08 5.36
C GLN A 7 4.34 -12.81 4.01
N GLU A 8 3.22 -13.48 3.69
CA GLU A 8 3.04 -14.21 2.43
C GLU A 8 2.68 -13.29 1.26
N ILE A 9 2.43 -12.00 1.51
CA ILE A 9 2.19 -11.04 0.42
C ILE A 9 3.50 -10.82 -0.35
N ASP A 10 3.50 -11.32 -1.57
CA ASP A 10 4.44 -10.97 -2.61
C ASP A 10 3.86 -9.82 -3.46
N PHE A 11 4.37 -8.60 -3.24
CA PHE A 11 3.89 -7.41 -3.96
C PHE A 11 4.18 -7.48 -5.46
N LYS A 12 5.11 -8.32 -5.92
CA LYS A 12 5.35 -8.56 -7.35
C LYS A 12 4.17 -9.22 -8.05
N GLN A 13 3.28 -9.89 -7.31
CA GLN A 13 2.04 -10.43 -7.88
C GLN A 13 1.00 -9.35 -8.14
N SER A 14 0.96 -8.32 -7.28
CA SER A 14 0.08 -7.17 -7.46
C SER A 14 0.66 -6.14 -8.42
N LEU A 15 1.99 -6.07 -8.53
CA LEU A 15 2.74 -5.15 -9.38
C LEU A 15 3.63 -5.95 -10.34
N PRO A 16 3.04 -6.65 -11.33
CA PRO A 16 3.77 -7.56 -12.23
C PRO A 16 4.66 -6.81 -13.22
N VAL A 17 4.27 -5.60 -13.61
CA VAL A 17 5.01 -4.69 -14.48
C VAL A 17 5.04 -3.35 -13.77
N VAL A 18 6.24 -2.83 -13.53
CA VAL A 18 6.49 -1.52 -12.93
C VAL A 18 7.74 -0.96 -13.58
N TYR A 19 7.77 0.34 -13.84
CA TYR A 19 8.99 1.01 -14.27
C TYR A 19 10.14 0.81 -13.27
N GLU A 20 11.35 0.61 -13.79
CA GLU A 20 12.52 0.25 -12.98
C GLU A 20 12.89 1.30 -11.92
N ASP A 21 12.60 2.58 -12.20
CA ASP A 21 12.84 3.70 -11.28
C ASP A 21 11.74 3.84 -10.21
N LEU A 22 10.49 3.46 -10.52
CA LEU A 22 9.38 3.45 -9.57
C LEU A 22 9.39 2.25 -8.63
N GLU A 23 9.74 1.07 -9.14
CA GLU A 23 9.66 -0.19 -8.41
C GLU A 23 10.30 -0.12 -7.01
N PRO A 24 11.56 0.30 -6.82
CA PRO A 24 12.18 0.31 -5.49
C PRO A 24 11.41 1.19 -4.49
N ILE A 25 10.76 2.25 -4.96
CA ILE A 25 10.06 3.22 -4.13
C ILE A 25 8.68 2.68 -3.76
N LEU A 26 7.93 2.16 -4.73
CA LEU A 26 6.63 1.50 -4.49
C LEU A 26 6.81 0.32 -3.53
N MET A 27 7.82 -0.51 -3.76
CA MET A 27 8.13 -1.64 -2.90
C MET A 27 8.51 -1.18 -1.49
N ALA A 28 9.29 -0.10 -1.35
CA ALA A 28 9.65 0.43 -0.04
C ALA A 28 8.41 0.86 0.76
N GLU A 29 7.48 1.60 0.16
CA GLU A 29 6.26 2.07 0.82
C GLU A 29 5.34 0.92 1.24
N LEU A 30 5.10 -0.05 0.34
CA LEU A 30 4.28 -1.22 0.64
C LEU A 30 4.90 -2.10 1.73
N ASN A 31 6.22 -2.32 1.68
CA ASN A 31 6.93 -3.07 2.71
C ASN A 31 6.88 -2.35 4.07
N ALA A 32 7.04 -1.02 4.08
CA ALA A 32 6.96 -0.22 5.29
C ALA A 32 5.56 -0.29 5.93
N LEU A 33 4.50 -0.20 5.13
CA LEU A 33 3.14 -0.39 5.61
C LEU A 33 2.95 -1.80 6.20
N ARG A 34 3.34 -2.84 5.46
CA ARG A 34 3.26 -4.24 5.92
C ARG A 34 3.94 -4.45 7.27
N ASP A 35 5.13 -3.90 7.45
CA ASP A 35 5.89 -4.06 8.70
C ASP A 35 5.25 -3.30 9.87
N LYS A 36 4.68 -2.11 9.62
CA LYS A 36 3.87 -1.40 10.62
C LYS A 36 2.63 -2.22 11.00
N LEU A 37 1.91 -2.78 10.03
CA LEU A 37 0.73 -3.63 10.27
C LEU A 37 1.08 -4.90 11.06
N LYS A 38 2.23 -5.53 10.78
CA LYS A 38 2.73 -6.69 11.55
C LYS A 38 3.08 -6.35 13.00
N ALA A 39 3.49 -5.11 13.26
CA ALA A 39 3.87 -4.64 14.59
C ALA A 39 2.66 -4.27 15.47
N LEU A 40 1.47 -4.13 14.88
CA LEU A 40 0.26 -3.74 15.61
C LEU A 40 -0.15 -4.78 16.69
N PRO A 41 -0.63 -4.31 17.85
CA PRO A 41 -1.38 -5.13 18.82
C PRO A 41 -2.67 -5.71 18.21
N GLU A 42 -3.14 -6.86 18.72
CA GLU A 42 -4.35 -7.52 18.21
C GLU A 42 -5.63 -6.68 18.35
N ASN A 43 -5.63 -5.80 19.36
CA ASN A 43 -6.72 -4.92 19.77
C ASN A 43 -6.51 -3.46 19.31
N THR A 44 -5.76 -3.25 18.23
CA THR A 44 -5.62 -1.94 17.57
C THR A 44 -6.96 -1.52 16.98
N GLU A 45 -7.34 -0.27 17.18
CA GLU A 45 -8.59 0.30 16.65
C GLU A 45 -8.53 0.48 15.13
N SER A 46 -9.65 0.31 14.43
CA SER A 46 -9.70 0.47 12.98
C SER A 46 -9.24 1.86 12.51
N SER A 47 -9.46 2.90 13.31
CA SER A 47 -8.98 4.26 12.99
C SER A 47 -7.45 4.37 12.99
N GLU A 48 -6.77 3.70 13.92
CA GLU A 48 -5.30 3.67 13.95
C GLU A 48 -4.74 2.88 12.76
N ILE A 49 -5.42 1.80 12.37
CA ILE A 49 -5.08 1.04 11.16
C ILE A 49 -5.25 1.93 9.93
N LEU A 50 -6.40 2.59 9.78
CA LEU A 50 -6.69 3.48 8.65
C LEU A 50 -5.65 4.61 8.52
N ASN A 51 -5.20 5.18 9.64
CA ASN A 51 -4.13 6.18 9.62
C ASN A 51 -2.83 5.64 9.00
N LEU A 52 -2.51 4.35 9.14
CA LEU A 52 -1.33 3.77 8.48
C LEU A 52 -1.50 3.70 6.96
N PHE A 53 -2.70 3.35 6.49
CA PHE A 53 -3.03 3.34 5.06
C PHE A 53 -3.02 4.75 4.48
N GLU A 54 -3.66 5.71 5.14
CA GLU A 54 -3.65 7.12 4.75
C GLU A 54 -2.21 7.61 4.57
N ASN A 55 -1.35 7.38 5.57
CA ASN A 55 0.05 7.79 5.48
C ASN A 55 0.81 7.14 4.31
N CYS A 56 0.53 5.87 4.00
CA CYS A 56 1.13 5.18 2.86
C CYS A 56 0.66 5.82 1.55
N VAL A 57 -0.64 6.03 1.37
CA VAL A 57 -1.22 6.64 0.15
C VAL A 57 -0.73 8.07 -0.04
N LEU A 58 -0.65 8.86 1.03
CA LEU A 58 -0.10 10.21 0.98
C LEU A 58 1.41 10.24 0.66
N SER A 59 2.16 9.18 0.95
CA SER A 59 3.55 9.03 0.52
C SER A 59 3.61 8.69 -0.97
N LEU A 60 2.78 7.75 -1.42
CA LEU A 60 2.66 7.36 -2.84
C LEU A 60 2.28 8.55 -3.74
N ASN A 61 1.36 9.41 -3.30
CA ASN A 61 0.98 10.62 -4.03
C ASN A 61 2.14 11.61 -4.27
N LYS A 62 3.20 11.54 -3.48
CA LYS A 62 4.37 12.45 -3.56
C LYS A 62 5.51 11.88 -4.39
N ILE A 63 5.35 10.68 -4.92
CA ILE A 63 6.40 10.03 -5.72
C ILE A 63 6.71 10.88 -6.95
N GLU A 64 5.69 11.44 -7.61
CA GLU A 64 5.86 12.29 -8.80
C GLU A 64 6.50 13.65 -8.49
N ASP A 65 6.56 14.07 -7.22
CA ASP A 65 7.30 15.28 -6.79
C ASP A 65 8.82 15.02 -6.68
N ASN A 66 9.28 13.78 -6.87
CA ASN A 66 10.68 13.41 -6.78
C ASN A 66 11.38 13.61 -8.13
N ASP A 67 12.21 14.65 -8.23
CA ASP A 67 13.02 14.99 -9.41
C ASP A 67 13.95 13.87 -9.91
N ALA A 68 14.17 12.80 -9.12
CA ALA A 68 14.98 11.65 -9.50
C ALA A 68 14.20 10.53 -10.23
N ILE A 69 12.88 10.68 -10.38
CA ILE A 69 12.00 9.70 -11.03
C ILE A 69 11.54 10.30 -12.36
N GLU A 70 11.74 9.57 -13.45
CA GLU A 70 11.28 10.01 -14.77
C GLU A 70 9.88 9.46 -15.09
N SER A 71 9.55 8.30 -14.52
CA SER A 71 8.27 7.63 -14.71
C SER A 71 7.19 8.14 -13.77
N THR A 72 5.93 8.04 -14.19
CA THR A 72 4.74 8.35 -13.39
C THR A 72 3.98 7.07 -13.06
N ILE A 73 3.18 7.08 -11.99
CA ILE A 73 2.34 5.92 -11.67
C ILE A 73 1.21 5.86 -12.71
N ASP A 74 1.24 4.87 -13.61
CA ASP A 74 0.26 4.68 -14.66
C ASP A 74 -0.89 3.75 -14.23
N THR A 75 -1.90 3.59 -15.08
CA THR A 75 -3.09 2.81 -14.76
C THR A 75 -2.79 1.39 -14.25
N GLU A 76 -1.78 0.70 -14.78
CA GLU A 76 -1.45 -0.67 -14.36
C GLU A 76 -0.85 -0.67 -12.94
N GLU A 77 0.07 0.25 -12.63
CA GLU A 77 0.61 0.36 -11.27
C GLU A 77 -0.46 0.82 -10.27
N ARG A 78 -1.37 1.70 -10.69
CA ARG A 78 -2.49 2.17 -9.85
C ARG A 78 -3.39 1.03 -9.41
N GLU A 79 -3.81 0.19 -10.35
CA GLU A 79 -4.62 -0.98 -10.06
C GLU A 79 -3.87 -1.95 -9.15
N GLY A 80 -2.59 -2.20 -9.42
CA GLY A 80 -1.75 -3.05 -8.59
C GLY A 80 -1.54 -2.52 -7.16
N LEU A 81 -1.39 -1.21 -7.00
CA LEU A 81 -1.29 -0.56 -5.69
C LEU A 81 -2.61 -0.70 -4.92
N CYS A 82 -3.74 -0.45 -5.57
CA CYS A 82 -5.06 -0.67 -4.97
C CYS A 82 -5.21 -2.11 -4.48
N ASP A 83 -4.91 -3.09 -5.33
CA ASP A 83 -5.02 -4.52 -4.98
C ASP A 83 -4.13 -4.89 -3.79
N ALA A 84 -2.87 -4.43 -3.79
CA ALA A 84 -1.95 -4.68 -2.69
C ALA A 84 -2.45 -4.09 -1.36
N LEU A 85 -2.93 -2.85 -1.40
CA LEU A 85 -3.41 -2.13 -0.22
C LEU A 85 -4.73 -2.74 0.30
N TYR A 86 -5.72 -3.00 -0.56
CA TYR A 86 -6.97 -3.65 -0.14
C TYR A 86 -6.73 -5.03 0.43
N LYS A 87 -5.85 -5.84 -0.18
CA LYS A 87 -5.44 -7.16 0.36
C LYS A 87 -4.86 -7.05 1.77
N MET A 88 -3.98 -6.09 2.01
CA MET A 88 -3.44 -5.83 3.36
C MET A 88 -4.54 -5.41 4.33
N GLY A 89 -5.45 -4.53 3.92
CA GLY A 89 -6.58 -4.06 4.72
C GLY A 89 -7.48 -5.21 5.18
N THR A 90 -7.86 -6.08 4.25
CA THR A 90 -8.71 -7.25 4.53
C THR A 90 -8.05 -8.18 5.55
N ILE A 91 -6.73 -8.40 5.46
CA ILE A 91 -5.99 -9.21 6.45
C ILE A 91 -6.03 -8.58 7.85
N VAL A 92 -5.94 -7.25 7.95
CA VAL A 92 -5.98 -6.57 9.25
C VAL A 92 -7.39 -6.30 9.77
N GLY A 93 -8.42 -6.60 8.98
CA GLY A 93 -9.83 -6.54 9.37
C GLY A 93 -10.53 -5.25 8.95
N LEU A 94 -9.99 -4.52 7.97
CA LEU A 94 -10.71 -3.44 7.29
C LEU A 94 -11.67 -4.04 6.26
N ASP A 95 -12.78 -3.33 6.02
CA ASP A 95 -13.76 -3.69 5.00
C ASP A 95 -13.37 -3.05 3.67
N GLU A 96 -12.92 -3.87 2.72
CA GLU A 96 -12.56 -3.44 1.36
C GLU A 96 -13.72 -2.78 0.61
N THR A 97 -14.98 -3.08 0.95
CA THR A 97 -16.16 -2.47 0.29
C THR A 97 -16.36 -1.01 0.64
N THR A 98 -15.63 -0.50 1.64
CA THR A 98 -15.68 0.91 2.03
C THR A 98 -14.82 1.82 1.15
N GLU A 99 -14.07 1.24 0.20
CA GLU A 99 -13.19 1.96 -0.72
C GLU A 99 -12.30 2.99 -0.01
N TYR A 100 -11.82 2.65 1.20
CA TYR A 100 -11.24 3.63 2.13
C TYR A 100 -10.01 4.36 1.56
N ILE A 101 -9.25 3.72 0.68
CA ILE A 101 -8.06 4.28 0.01
C ILE A 101 -8.44 5.37 -1.00
N ASP A 102 -9.63 5.27 -1.61
CA ASP A 102 -10.09 6.17 -2.67
C ASP A 102 -10.26 7.61 -2.18
N ASN A 103 -10.39 7.81 -0.87
CA ASN A 103 -10.46 9.13 -0.25
C ASN A 103 -9.12 9.89 -0.26
N TRP A 104 -7.99 9.18 -0.44
CA TRP A 104 -6.66 9.77 -0.30
C TRP A 104 -5.82 9.70 -1.56
N ARG A 105 -6.12 8.79 -2.49
CA ARG A 105 -5.34 8.65 -3.73
C ARG A 105 -5.47 9.91 -4.60
N ALA A 106 -4.34 10.39 -5.10
CA ALA A 106 -4.28 11.54 -6.01
C ALA A 106 -3.52 11.25 -7.30
N TRP A 107 -2.89 10.07 -7.39
CA TRP A 107 -2.28 9.55 -8.60
C TRP A 107 -3.35 9.24 -9.65
#